data_AF-A0A7K3XMQ7-F1
#
_entry.id   AF-A0A7K3XMQ7-F1
#
_cell.length_a   1.000
_cell.length_b   1.000
_cell.length_c   1.000
_cell.angle_alpha   90.00
_cell.angle_beta   90.00
_cell.angle_gamma   90.00
#
_symmetry.space_group_name_H-M   'P 1'
#
loop_
_entity.id
_entity.type
_entity.pdbx_description
1 polymer ?
#
loop_
_entity_poly.entity_id
_entity_poly.type
_entity_poly.pdbx_seq_one_letter_code
_entity_poly.pdbx_strand_id
1 'polypeptide(L)'
;MKPPVKILLNLILILLLSLSNISAQQLPKNYGNIPNQLVGYDKYQKAYKYHFLVPINFFGAGREIPPPTNLNEVRIGFLGPLEGSIISDLGKQMLQGSVLAIEEANKMGGYHGTPYKLMIHNDVGLWGAAANEVVKMDDEKVWAWLGTIDDINSHVAIRASLKLEIPVVNTGDPDPTFTETNIPWVVRTIPDDRQASYALVDYVFKKQGLKRVAVIRANNRYGRVGIMHFNRSATRVGFPVIIEERFNDGETDFTSQLERIKKSTPDAITIWGNAKESALILKQIRAKGFKQPVYGSDRMINPEFLKIAGPSAEGVCTTCQYNPDANDPKLKE
;
A
#
# COMPACT_ATOMS: atom_id res chain seq x y z
N MET A 1 29.53 2.75 68.29
CA MET A 1 30.22 2.02 67.21
C MET A 1 29.69 2.54 65.88
N LYS A 2 30.52 3.25 65.10
CA LYS A 2 30.13 3.74 63.76
C LYS A 2 30.16 2.54 62.79
N PRO A 3 29.12 2.28 61.98
CA PRO A 3 29.19 1.21 61.00
C PRO A 3 30.33 1.52 60.02
N PRO A 4 31.11 0.52 59.59
CA PRO A 4 32.27 0.77 58.74
C PRO A 4 31.78 1.31 57.40
N VAL A 5 32.28 2.49 57.03
CA VAL A 5 31.94 3.27 55.83
C VAL A 5 31.92 2.42 54.55
N LYS A 6 32.69 1.33 54.49
CA LYS A 6 32.68 0.35 53.39
C LYS A 6 31.35 -0.38 53.19
N ILE A 7 30.63 -0.71 54.26
CA ILE A 7 29.33 -1.40 54.16
C ILE A 7 28.27 -0.45 53.60
N LEU A 8 28.29 0.81 54.04
CA LEU A 8 27.38 1.84 53.54
C LEU A 8 27.66 2.14 52.05
N LEU A 9 28.93 2.21 51.66
CA LEU A 9 29.32 2.45 50.26
C LEU A 9 28.91 1.29 49.34
N ASN A 10 29.07 0.05 49.79
CA ASN A 10 28.65 -1.14 49.04
C ASN A 10 27.12 -1.24 48.94
N LEU A 11 26.38 -0.89 50.00
CA LEU A 11 24.91 -0.84 49.94
C LEU A 11 24.42 0.24 48.97
N ILE A 12 25.06 1.41 48.96
CA ILE A 12 24.74 2.50 48.01
C ILE A 12 25.03 2.07 46.58
N LEU A 13 26.14 1.36 46.33
CA LEU A 13 26.49 0.87 45.00
C LEU A 13 25.50 -0.21 44.51
N ILE A 14 25.07 -1.12 45.39
CA ILE A 14 24.06 -2.13 45.08
C ILE A 14 22.69 -1.49 44.86
N LEU A 15 22.32 -0.47 45.65
CA LEU A 15 21.09 0.30 45.42
C LEU A 15 21.13 1.00 44.05
N LEU A 16 22.24 1.66 43.71
CA LEU A 16 22.42 2.34 42.41
C LEU A 16 22.36 1.36 41.23
N LEU A 17 22.90 0.15 41.37
CA LEU A 17 22.84 -0.90 40.35
C LEU A 17 21.45 -1.56 40.25
N SER A 18 20.70 -1.65 41.35
CA SER A 18 19.30 -2.12 41.35
C SER A 18 18.30 -1.07 40.82
N LEU A 19 18.69 0.21 40.82
CA LEU A 19 17.91 1.32 40.26
C LEU A 19 18.19 1.57 38.77
N SER A 20 19.24 0.96 38.20
CA SER A 20 19.40 0.86 36.76
C SER A 20 18.50 -0.24 36.18
N ASN A 21 17.19 -0.06 36.31
CA ASN A 21 16.29 -0.50 35.24
C ASN A 21 16.67 0.34 34.02
N ILE A 22 17.69 -0.08 33.28
CA ILE A 22 17.89 0.35 31.90
C ILE A 22 16.68 -0.21 31.16
N SER A 23 15.59 0.56 31.19
CA SER A 23 14.56 0.44 30.19
C SER A 23 15.29 0.67 28.88
N ALA A 24 15.55 -0.40 28.13
CA ALA A 24 15.98 -0.27 26.74
C ALA A 24 15.03 0.76 26.13
N GLN A 25 15.58 1.89 25.66
CA GLN A 25 14.77 2.95 25.04
C GLN A 25 13.83 2.26 24.08
N GLN A 26 12.52 2.31 24.36
CA GLN A 26 11.54 1.77 23.44
C GLN A 26 11.81 2.45 22.11
N LEU A 27 12.21 1.65 21.11
CA LEU A 27 12.48 2.18 19.79
C LEU A 27 11.23 2.96 19.37
N PRO A 28 11.38 4.19 18.85
CA PRO A 28 10.23 5.00 18.48
C PRO A 28 9.34 4.20 17.53
N LYS A 29 8.04 4.11 17.84
CA LYS A 29 7.06 3.49 16.95
C LYS A 29 7.00 4.31 15.67
N ASN A 30 7.53 3.73 14.60
CA ASN A 30 7.51 4.30 13.27
C ASN A 30 6.20 3.94 12.58
N TYR A 31 5.63 4.87 11.80
CA TYR A 31 4.42 4.60 11.02
C TYR A 31 4.67 3.41 10.10
N GLY A 32 3.76 2.43 10.05
CA GLY A 32 3.90 1.25 9.18
C GLY A 32 5.20 0.47 9.37
N ASN A 33 5.77 0.46 10.58
CA ASN A 33 7.03 -0.24 10.90
C ASN A 33 8.23 0.15 10.02
N ILE A 34 8.30 1.41 9.54
CA ILE A 34 9.42 1.82 8.71
C ILE A 34 10.78 1.60 9.42
N PRO A 35 11.81 1.07 8.72
CA PRO A 35 13.15 0.98 9.28
C PRO A 35 13.70 2.35 9.69
N ASN A 36 14.43 2.42 10.81
CA ASN A 36 14.96 3.69 11.34
C ASN A 36 15.80 4.49 10.33
N GLN A 37 16.56 3.80 9.48
CA GLN A 37 17.36 4.41 8.41
C GLN A 37 16.51 5.13 7.33
N LEU A 38 15.20 4.87 7.27
CA LEU A 38 14.28 5.45 6.29
C LEU A 38 13.38 6.55 6.90
N VAL A 39 13.44 6.78 8.22
CA VAL A 39 12.72 7.86 8.90
C VAL A 39 13.23 9.23 8.41
N GLY A 40 12.37 10.25 8.44
CA GLY A 40 12.77 11.63 8.14
C GLY A 40 13.90 12.12 9.05
N TYR A 41 14.88 12.83 8.49
CA TYR A 41 15.97 13.43 9.27
C TYR A 41 15.44 14.57 10.16
N ASP A 42 15.92 14.60 11.39
CA ASP A 42 15.73 15.57 12.49
C ASP A 42 14.68 16.68 12.25
N LYS A 43 14.98 17.71 11.44
CA LYS A 43 14.07 18.84 11.19
C LYS A 43 12.70 18.47 10.60
N TYR A 44 12.57 17.30 9.98
CA TYR A 44 11.32 16.79 9.41
C TYR A 44 10.59 15.78 10.31
N GLN A 45 11.20 15.35 11.43
CA GLN A 45 10.58 14.36 12.32
C GLN A 45 9.30 14.89 12.97
N LYS A 46 9.25 16.18 13.32
CA LYS A 46 8.04 16.77 13.93
C LYS A 46 6.85 16.74 12.95
N ALA A 47 7.07 17.13 11.70
CA ALA A 47 6.05 17.06 10.66
C ALA A 47 5.62 15.61 10.41
N TYR A 48 6.58 14.68 10.33
CA TYR A 48 6.29 13.25 10.19
C TYR A 48 5.43 12.72 11.34
N LYS A 49 5.79 13.00 12.60
CA LYS A 49 5.00 12.55 13.76
C LYS A 49 3.60 13.16 13.74
N TYR A 50 3.48 14.45 13.46
CA TYR A 50 2.20 15.15 13.42
C TYR A 50 1.26 14.56 12.36
N HIS A 51 1.76 14.31 11.14
CA HIS A 51 0.92 13.83 10.04
C HIS A 51 0.66 12.32 10.06
N PHE A 52 1.52 11.51 10.70
CA PHE A 52 1.43 10.05 10.60
C PHE A 52 1.22 9.31 11.91
N LEU A 53 1.52 9.91 13.07
CA LEU A 53 1.42 9.23 14.37
C LEU A 53 0.38 9.84 15.30
N VAL A 54 -0.03 11.09 15.08
CA VAL A 54 -1.05 11.74 15.89
C VAL A 54 -2.41 11.52 15.22
N PRO A 55 -3.36 10.84 15.88
CA PRO A 55 -4.71 10.67 15.35
C PRO A 55 -5.40 12.02 15.15
N ILE A 56 -6.16 12.13 14.07
CA ILE A 56 -7.03 13.28 13.83
C ILE A 56 -8.24 13.15 14.74
N ASN A 57 -8.46 14.13 15.60
CA ASN A 57 -9.70 14.19 16.36
C ASN A 57 -10.77 14.90 15.54
N PHE A 58 -11.86 14.19 15.22
CA PHE A 58 -13.07 14.81 14.70
C PHE A 58 -14.04 15.08 15.85
N PHE A 59 -14.35 16.36 16.05
CA PHE A 59 -15.32 16.85 17.05
C PHE A 59 -16.63 17.34 16.41
N GLY A 60 -16.88 16.99 15.15
CA GLY A 60 -18.08 17.42 14.44
C GLY A 60 -19.36 16.71 14.89
N ALA A 61 -20.49 17.19 14.37
CA ALA A 61 -21.84 16.82 14.78
C ALA A 61 -22.21 15.35 14.52
N GLY A 62 -21.43 14.60 13.74
CA GLY A 62 -21.69 13.18 13.46
C GLY A 62 -21.86 12.30 14.70
N ARG A 63 -21.25 12.68 15.84
CA ARG A 63 -21.42 11.97 17.13
C ARG A 63 -22.79 12.18 17.78
N GLU A 64 -23.49 13.24 17.38
CA GLU A 64 -24.81 13.62 17.90
C GLU A 64 -25.95 13.06 17.05
N ILE A 65 -25.64 12.50 15.87
CA ILE A 65 -26.63 11.87 14.99
C ILE A 65 -27.02 10.52 15.60
N PRO A 66 -28.29 10.33 16.00
CA PRO A 66 -28.71 9.06 16.58
C PRO A 66 -28.67 7.94 15.54
N PRO A 67 -28.38 6.69 15.95
CA PRO A 67 -28.48 5.55 15.04
C PRO A 67 -29.90 5.45 14.46
N PRO A 68 -30.06 5.14 13.15
CA PRO A 68 -31.36 4.93 12.56
C PRO A 68 -32.04 3.69 13.18
N THR A 69 -33.32 3.82 13.54
CA THR A 69 -34.03 2.82 14.36
C THR A 69 -34.76 1.73 13.57
N ASN A 70 -35.02 1.94 12.26
CA ASN A 70 -35.85 1.05 11.43
C ASN A 70 -35.10 0.65 10.14
N LEU A 71 -34.03 -0.13 10.26
CA LEU A 71 -33.24 -0.59 9.13
C LEU A 71 -33.70 -1.97 8.67
N ASN A 72 -34.07 -2.08 7.39
CA ASN A 72 -34.29 -3.37 6.74
C ASN A 72 -32.99 -3.99 6.21
N GLU A 73 -32.02 -3.16 5.86
CA GLU A 73 -30.69 -3.56 5.40
C GLU A 73 -29.66 -2.46 5.76
N VAL A 74 -28.41 -2.84 5.95
CA VAL A 74 -27.26 -1.91 6.06
C VAL A 74 -26.50 -1.91 4.75
N ARG A 75 -26.50 -0.77 4.05
CA ARG A 75 -25.88 -0.65 2.73
C ARG A 75 -24.42 -0.28 2.83
N ILE A 76 -23.57 -1.06 2.17
CA ILE A 76 -22.13 -0.83 2.04
C ILE A 76 -21.83 -0.63 0.56
N GLY A 77 -21.19 0.47 0.20
CA GLY A 77 -20.80 0.75 -1.18
C GLY A 77 -19.54 -0.02 -1.58
N PHE A 78 -19.51 -0.51 -2.80
CA PHE A 78 -18.30 -0.95 -3.50
C PHE A 78 -18.04 0.03 -4.63
N LEU A 79 -16.83 0.58 -4.72
CA LEU A 79 -16.39 1.37 -5.86
C LEU A 79 -15.11 0.76 -6.42
N GLY A 80 -15.14 0.28 -7.66
CA GLY A 80 -13.97 -0.35 -8.25
C GLY A 80 -13.97 -0.41 -9.78
N PRO A 81 -12.81 -0.74 -10.37
CA PRO A 81 -12.66 -0.84 -11.82
C PRO A 81 -13.32 -2.12 -12.34
N LEU A 82 -14.52 -2.00 -12.89
CA LEU A 82 -15.26 -3.13 -13.44
C LEU A 82 -15.24 -3.11 -14.97
N GLU A 83 -16.40 -3.23 -15.61
CA GLU A 83 -16.53 -3.23 -17.06
C GLU A 83 -15.95 -1.94 -17.68
N GLY A 84 -15.19 -2.10 -18.76
CA GLY A 84 -14.53 -0.99 -19.45
C GLY A 84 -13.16 -0.59 -18.88
N SER A 85 -12.74 -1.12 -17.73
CA SER A 85 -11.41 -0.84 -17.17
C SER A 85 -10.31 -1.74 -17.74
N ILE A 86 -9.12 -1.17 -17.97
CA ILE A 86 -7.91 -1.93 -18.32
C ILE A 86 -7.39 -2.81 -17.17
N ILE A 87 -7.83 -2.55 -15.93
CA ILE A 87 -7.49 -3.34 -14.73
C ILE A 87 -8.72 -4.08 -14.17
N SER A 88 -9.71 -4.37 -15.03
CA SER A 88 -10.98 -4.98 -14.62
C SER A 88 -10.81 -6.32 -13.90
N ASP A 89 -9.77 -7.09 -14.19
CA ASP A 89 -9.52 -8.36 -13.52
C ASP A 89 -9.12 -8.19 -12.05
N LEU A 90 -8.43 -7.10 -11.70
CA LEU A 90 -8.17 -6.75 -10.30
C LEU A 90 -9.45 -6.28 -9.61
N GLY A 91 -10.30 -5.49 -10.29
CA GLY A 91 -11.57 -5.05 -9.73
C GLY A 91 -12.56 -6.19 -9.50
N LYS A 92 -12.59 -7.21 -10.38
CA LYS A 92 -13.39 -8.43 -10.15
C LYS A 92 -12.91 -9.20 -8.92
N GLN A 93 -11.60 -9.33 -8.71
CA GLN A 93 -11.05 -9.97 -7.51
C GLN A 93 -11.43 -9.18 -6.25
N MET A 94 -11.31 -7.85 -6.29
CA MET A 94 -11.74 -6.99 -5.19
C MET A 94 -13.24 -7.13 -4.90
N LEU A 95 -14.08 -7.19 -5.94
CA LEU A 95 -15.52 -7.39 -5.80
C LEU A 95 -15.83 -8.76 -5.18
N GLN A 96 -15.18 -9.83 -5.64
CA GLN A 96 -15.36 -11.17 -5.10
C GLN A 96 -14.98 -11.25 -3.61
N GLY A 97 -13.86 -10.64 -3.22
CA GLY A 97 -13.46 -10.55 -1.81
C GLY A 97 -14.46 -9.73 -0.97
N SER A 98 -15.00 -8.66 -1.54
CA SER A 98 -16.02 -7.82 -0.88
C SER A 98 -17.34 -8.58 -0.68
N VAL A 99 -17.77 -9.34 -1.69
CA VAL A 99 -18.97 -10.19 -1.60
C VAL A 99 -18.77 -11.26 -0.54
N LEU A 100 -17.62 -11.95 -0.52
CA LEU A 100 -17.30 -12.95 0.50
C LEU A 100 -17.37 -12.36 1.91
N ALA A 101 -16.76 -11.19 2.15
CA ALA A 101 -16.78 -10.54 3.45
C ALA A 101 -18.21 -10.17 3.92
N ILE A 102 -19.06 -9.70 3.00
CA ILE A 102 -20.47 -9.39 3.30
C ILE A 102 -21.25 -10.67 3.62
N GLU A 103 -21.05 -11.74 2.86
CA GLU A 103 -21.68 -13.04 3.12
C GLU A 103 -21.28 -13.61 4.49
N GLU A 104 -20.01 -13.54 4.86
CA GLU A 104 -19.50 -13.97 6.16
C GLU A 104 -20.08 -13.13 7.30
N ALA A 105 -20.08 -11.79 7.17
CA ALA A 105 -20.69 -10.91 8.16
C ALA A 105 -22.19 -11.18 8.36
N ASN A 106 -22.92 -11.46 7.27
CA ASN A 106 -24.33 -11.83 7.35
C ASN A 106 -24.56 -13.19 8.00
N LYS A 107 -23.70 -14.19 7.74
CA LYS A 107 -23.74 -15.49 8.45
C LYS A 107 -23.49 -15.33 9.95
N MET A 108 -22.73 -14.31 10.37
CA MET A 108 -22.49 -13.95 11.77
C MET A 108 -23.64 -13.13 12.40
N GLY A 109 -24.76 -12.95 11.71
CA GLY A 109 -25.94 -12.24 12.23
C GLY A 109 -26.05 -10.78 11.79
N GLY A 110 -25.20 -10.31 10.87
CA GLY A 110 -25.27 -8.96 10.30
C GLY A 110 -25.03 -7.86 11.33
N TYR A 111 -25.60 -6.68 11.07
CA TYR A 111 -25.60 -5.55 11.99
C TYR A 111 -26.79 -5.65 12.96
N HIS A 112 -26.57 -6.17 14.16
CA HIS A 112 -27.62 -6.33 15.18
C HIS A 112 -28.85 -7.12 14.68
N GLY A 113 -28.65 -8.13 13.82
CA GLY A 113 -29.73 -8.89 13.18
C GLY A 113 -30.20 -8.34 11.84
N THR A 114 -29.76 -7.13 11.44
CA THR A 114 -30.06 -6.54 10.14
C THR A 114 -29.00 -6.96 9.10
N PRO A 115 -29.39 -7.46 7.92
CA PRO A 115 -28.43 -7.90 6.90
C PRO A 115 -27.69 -6.73 6.25
N TYR A 116 -26.41 -6.93 5.98
CA TYR A 116 -25.62 -6.08 5.10
C TYR A 116 -25.95 -6.36 3.63
N LYS A 117 -25.86 -5.32 2.80
CA LYS A 117 -26.00 -5.39 1.35
C LYS A 117 -24.94 -4.57 0.66
N LEU A 118 -24.27 -5.18 -0.31
CA LEU A 118 -23.27 -4.51 -1.12
C LEU A 118 -23.93 -3.77 -2.30
N MET A 119 -23.67 -2.47 -2.39
CA MET A 119 -24.12 -1.61 -3.49
C MET A 119 -22.94 -1.43 -4.45
N ILE A 120 -23.05 -1.97 -5.67
CA ILE A 120 -21.91 -2.10 -6.59
C ILE A 120 -21.88 -0.91 -7.56
N HIS A 121 -20.77 -0.17 -7.55
CA HIS A 121 -20.52 0.95 -8.47
C HIS A 121 -19.21 0.75 -9.23
N ASN A 122 -19.21 1.20 -10.48
CA ASN A 122 -18.05 1.16 -11.37
C ASN A 122 -17.38 2.53 -11.40
N ASP A 123 -16.06 2.59 -11.24
CA ASP A 123 -15.29 3.84 -11.24
C ASP A 123 -14.72 4.23 -12.61
N VAL A 124 -15.08 3.48 -13.66
CA VAL A 124 -14.74 3.81 -15.05
C VAL A 124 -15.60 4.96 -15.56
N GLY A 125 -14.96 5.99 -16.13
CA GLY A 125 -15.67 7.06 -16.80
C GLY A 125 -14.80 8.29 -17.06
N LEU A 126 -15.45 9.38 -17.47
CA LEU A 126 -14.81 10.69 -17.62
C LEU A 126 -14.28 11.19 -16.27
N TRP A 127 -13.35 12.14 -16.31
CA TRP A 127 -12.81 12.77 -15.11
C TRP A 127 -13.95 13.28 -14.20
N GLY A 128 -13.98 12.79 -12.95
CA GLY A 128 -15.05 13.07 -12.00
C GLY A 128 -16.10 11.96 -11.82
N ALA A 129 -16.12 10.92 -12.67
CA ALA A 129 -17.09 9.82 -12.58
C ALA A 129 -17.13 9.17 -11.20
N ALA A 130 -15.96 8.89 -10.60
CA ALA A 130 -15.87 8.34 -9.26
C ALA A 130 -16.55 9.22 -8.18
N ALA A 131 -16.50 10.55 -8.30
CA ALA A 131 -17.21 11.44 -7.37
C ALA A 131 -18.73 11.36 -7.55
N ASN A 132 -19.21 11.23 -8.79
CA ASN A 132 -20.64 11.06 -9.06
C ASN A 132 -21.16 9.74 -8.50
N GLU A 133 -20.38 8.66 -8.55
CA GLU A 133 -20.75 7.39 -7.92
C GLU A 133 -20.86 7.52 -6.38
N VAL A 134 -19.97 8.28 -5.73
CA VAL A 134 -20.10 8.55 -4.29
C VAL A 134 -21.37 9.35 -3.98
N VAL A 135 -21.74 10.32 -4.83
CA VAL A 135 -23.02 11.05 -4.67
C VAL A 135 -24.22 10.10 -4.81
N LYS A 136 -24.20 9.17 -5.78
CA LYS A 136 -25.25 8.16 -5.90
C LYS A 136 -25.32 7.25 -4.67
N MET A 137 -24.18 6.86 -4.11
CA MET A 137 -24.14 6.08 -2.86
C MET A 137 -24.79 6.83 -1.69
N ASP A 138 -24.65 8.16 -1.61
CA ASP A 138 -25.34 8.99 -0.61
C ASP A 138 -26.87 8.98 -0.81
N ASP A 139 -27.32 9.12 -2.05
CA ASP A 139 -28.73 9.01 -2.43
C ASP A 139 -29.28 7.62 -2.07
N GLU A 140 -28.47 6.58 -2.26
CA GLU A 140 -28.74 5.20 -1.88
C GLU A 140 -28.61 4.92 -0.37
N LYS A 141 -28.26 5.91 0.45
CA LYS A 141 -28.12 5.76 1.92
C LYS A 141 -27.09 4.70 2.32
N VAL A 142 -26.01 4.62 1.55
CA VAL A 142 -24.83 3.83 1.90
C VAL A 142 -24.19 4.41 3.18
N TRP A 143 -23.83 3.53 4.11
CA TRP A 143 -23.21 3.91 5.39
C TRP A 143 -21.71 4.12 5.30
N ALA A 144 -21.06 3.38 4.41
CA ALA A 144 -19.63 3.45 4.14
C ALA A 144 -19.38 2.79 2.79
N TRP A 145 -18.31 3.16 2.11
CA TRP A 145 -17.89 2.46 0.90
C TRP A 145 -16.45 1.98 0.98
N LEU A 146 -16.14 0.95 0.19
CA LEU A 146 -14.82 0.37 0.08
C LEU A 146 -14.32 0.35 -1.37
N GLY A 147 -12.99 0.40 -1.53
CA GLY A 147 -12.29 0.56 -2.81
C GLY A 147 -11.46 1.86 -2.86
N THR A 148 -11.03 2.36 -4.02
CA THR A 148 -10.86 1.68 -5.32
C THR A 148 -9.39 1.24 -5.48
N ILE A 149 -8.95 0.89 -6.69
CA ILE A 149 -7.59 0.46 -7.05
C ILE A 149 -6.82 1.56 -7.80
N ASP A 150 -7.51 2.33 -8.63
CA ASP A 150 -6.89 3.43 -9.38
C ASP A 150 -6.74 4.66 -8.50
N ASP A 151 -5.52 5.18 -8.43
CA ASP A 151 -5.15 6.29 -7.56
C ASP A 151 -5.84 7.60 -7.97
N ILE A 152 -6.02 7.86 -9.27
CA ILE A 152 -6.74 9.06 -9.73
C ILE A 152 -8.20 9.00 -9.28
N ASN A 153 -8.86 7.85 -9.47
CA ASN A 153 -10.25 7.64 -9.06
C ASN A 153 -10.41 7.72 -7.54
N SER A 154 -9.53 7.06 -6.78
CA SER A 154 -9.49 7.12 -5.32
C SER A 154 -9.42 8.55 -4.81
N HIS A 155 -8.50 9.36 -5.33
CA HIS A 155 -8.33 10.76 -4.94
C HIS A 155 -9.54 11.63 -5.31
N VAL A 156 -10.24 11.32 -6.40
CA VAL A 156 -11.48 12.02 -6.75
C VAL A 156 -12.63 11.62 -5.82
N ALA A 157 -12.79 10.33 -5.52
CA ALA A 157 -13.86 9.80 -4.68
C ALA A 157 -13.78 10.30 -3.22
N ILE A 158 -12.58 10.36 -2.63
CA ILE A 158 -12.43 10.84 -1.25
C ILE A 158 -12.77 12.33 -1.09
N ARG A 159 -12.68 13.13 -2.16
CA ARG A 159 -13.09 14.55 -2.10
C ARG A 159 -14.60 14.70 -2.01
N ALA A 160 -15.36 13.84 -2.68
CA ALA A 160 -16.82 13.77 -2.52
C ALA A 160 -17.18 13.21 -1.14
N SER A 161 -16.51 12.15 -0.72
CA SER A 161 -16.71 11.52 0.60
C SER A 161 -16.40 12.47 1.77
N LEU A 162 -15.43 13.37 1.61
CA LEU A 162 -15.16 14.44 2.57
C LEU A 162 -16.32 15.44 2.69
N LYS A 163 -17.05 15.72 1.61
CA LYS A 163 -18.17 16.66 1.65
C LYS A 163 -19.46 16.03 2.17
N LEU A 164 -19.66 14.76 1.84
CA LEU A 164 -20.85 13.98 2.19
C LEU A 164 -20.71 13.27 3.54
N GLU A 165 -19.54 13.35 4.17
CA GLU A 165 -19.22 12.70 5.44
C GLU A 165 -19.41 11.16 5.41
N ILE A 166 -19.23 10.54 4.23
CA ILE A 166 -19.35 9.09 4.06
C ILE A 166 -18.00 8.42 4.36
N PRO A 167 -17.91 7.51 5.34
CA PRO A 167 -16.72 6.72 5.61
C PRO A 167 -16.22 5.91 4.42
N VAL A 168 -14.89 5.82 4.32
CA VAL A 168 -14.19 5.15 3.23
C VAL A 168 -13.22 4.13 3.77
N VAL A 169 -13.23 2.92 3.20
CA VAL A 169 -12.21 1.90 3.44
C VAL A 169 -11.42 1.65 2.16
N ASN A 170 -10.19 2.14 2.11
CA ASN A 170 -9.29 1.86 1.00
C ASN A 170 -8.73 0.44 1.09
N THR A 171 -9.10 -0.36 0.10
CA THR A 171 -8.77 -1.78 -0.04
C THR A 171 -7.88 -2.08 -1.25
N GLY A 172 -7.45 -1.08 -2.04
CA GLY A 172 -6.84 -1.35 -3.35
C GLY A 172 -5.87 -0.30 -3.88
N ASP A 173 -5.95 0.96 -3.43
CA ASP A 173 -5.07 2.04 -3.87
C ASP A 173 -3.83 2.18 -2.97
N PRO A 174 -2.63 1.81 -3.45
CA PRO A 174 -1.41 1.86 -2.67
C PRO A 174 -0.82 3.28 -2.58
N ASP A 175 -1.41 4.31 -3.19
CA ASP A 175 -0.84 5.66 -3.20
C ASP A 175 -0.80 6.24 -1.77
N PRO A 176 0.38 6.48 -1.17
CA PRO A 176 0.48 6.95 0.21
C PRO A 176 -0.24 8.28 0.45
N THR A 177 -0.36 9.13 -0.58
CA THR A 177 -1.01 10.44 -0.48
C THR A 177 -2.51 10.37 -0.19
N PHE A 178 -3.14 9.21 -0.43
CA PHE A 178 -4.56 8.97 -0.10
C PHE A 178 -4.87 9.24 1.38
N THR A 179 -4.05 8.69 2.28
CA THR A 179 -4.21 8.89 3.74
C THR A 179 -3.59 10.20 4.23
N GLU A 180 -2.65 10.78 3.48
CA GLU A 180 -2.05 12.09 3.79
C GLU A 180 -3.04 13.26 3.62
N THR A 181 -4.19 13.03 2.96
CA THR A 181 -5.30 13.99 2.91
C THR A 181 -5.89 14.30 4.28
N ASN A 182 -5.63 13.45 5.29
CA ASN A 182 -6.01 13.69 6.67
C ASN A 182 -7.54 13.85 6.83
N ILE A 183 -8.32 13.01 6.12
CA ILE A 183 -9.78 12.93 6.23
C ILE A 183 -10.14 11.99 7.38
N PRO A 184 -10.93 12.41 8.40
CA PRO A 184 -11.11 11.63 9.63
C PRO A 184 -11.81 10.27 9.47
N TRP A 185 -12.61 10.10 8.42
CA TRP A 185 -13.38 8.89 8.13
C TRP A 185 -12.81 8.09 6.95
N VAL A 186 -11.55 8.32 6.62
CA VAL A 186 -10.81 7.50 5.66
C VAL A 186 -9.93 6.52 6.41
N VAL A 187 -10.14 5.23 6.16
CA VAL A 187 -9.35 4.13 6.68
C VAL A 187 -8.69 3.41 5.51
N ARG A 188 -7.48 2.88 5.73
CA ARG A 188 -6.75 2.05 4.77
C ARG A 188 -6.45 0.70 5.38
N THR A 189 -6.73 -0.37 4.63
CA THR A 189 -6.49 -1.76 5.05
C THR A 189 -5.44 -2.47 4.21
N ILE A 190 -4.88 -1.81 3.19
CA ILE A 190 -3.75 -2.31 2.41
C ILE A 190 -2.45 -1.56 2.74
N PRO A 191 -1.28 -2.18 2.57
CA PRO A 191 0.00 -1.47 2.53
C PRO A 191 0.03 -0.42 1.42
N ASP A 192 0.80 0.64 1.62
CA ASP A 192 1.05 1.64 0.59
C ASP A 192 2.38 1.40 -0.14
N ASP A 193 2.61 2.13 -1.23
CA ASP A 193 3.80 2.03 -2.06
C ASP A 193 5.11 2.26 -1.29
N ARG A 194 5.06 2.96 -0.14
CA ARG A 194 6.24 3.15 0.71
C ARG A 194 6.63 1.83 1.35
N GLN A 195 5.66 1.12 1.93
CA GLN A 195 5.89 -0.17 2.59
C GLN A 195 6.40 -1.20 1.59
N ALA A 196 5.77 -1.30 0.41
CA ALA A 196 6.26 -2.14 -0.68
C ALA A 196 7.69 -1.75 -1.10
N SER A 197 7.96 -0.46 -1.28
CA SER A 197 9.29 0.04 -1.61
C SER A 197 10.34 -0.31 -0.56
N TYR A 198 10.02 -0.24 0.73
CA TYR A 198 10.97 -0.57 1.80
C TYR A 198 11.35 -2.05 1.77
N ALA A 199 10.36 -2.93 1.62
CA ALA A 199 10.60 -4.36 1.51
C ALA A 199 11.43 -4.70 0.26
N LEU A 200 11.09 -4.09 -0.88
CA LEU A 200 11.80 -4.33 -2.13
C LEU A 200 13.23 -3.79 -2.09
N VAL A 201 13.45 -2.59 -1.52
CA VAL A 201 14.79 -2.01 -1.36
C VAL A 201 15.65 -2.84 -0.40
N ASP A 202 15.11 -3.31 0.72
CA ASP A 202 15.82 -4.21 1.63
C ASP A 202 16.23 -5.50 0.91
N TYR A 203 15.31 -6.11 0.16
CA TYR A 203 15.58 -7.33 -0.57
C TYR A 203 16.64 -7.14 -1.66
N VAL A 204 16.45 -6.16 -2.56
CA VAL A 204 17.30 -5.93 -3.73
C VAL A 204 18.70 -5.47 -3.33
N PHE A 205 18.80 -4.44 -2.49
CA PHE A 205 20.10 -3.80 -2.23
C PHE A 205 20.87 -4.43 -1.08
N LYS A 206 20.19 -4.96 -0.05
CA LYS A 206 20.87 -5.53 1.12
C LYS A 206 20.98 -7.05 1.05
N LYS A 207 19.89 -7.75 0.77
CA LYS A 207 19.90 -9.23 0.77
C LYS A 207 20.53 -9.80 -0.50
N GLN A 208 20.23 -9.21 -1.66
CA GLN A 208 20.79 -9.63 -2.95
C GLN A 208 22.09 -8.91 -3.30
N GLY A 209 22.41 -7.82 -2.60
CA GLY A 209 23.67 -7.07 -2.78
C GLY A 209 23.79 -6.33 -4.12
N LEU A 210 22.68 -6.14 -4.83
CA LEU A 210 22.63 -5.47 -6.14
C LEU A 210 22.73 -3.96 -5.93
N LYS A 211 23.52 -3.25 -6.74
CA LYS A 211 23.82 -1.83 -6.51
C LYS A 211 23.35 -0.93 -7.64
N ARG A 212 23.28 -1.47 -8.87
CA ARG A 212 22.93 -0.75 -10.09
C ARG A 212 21.57 -1.24 -10.61
N VAL A 213 20.50 -0.63 -10.12
CA VAL A 213 19.13 -1.03 -10.49
C VAL A 213 18.56 -0.05 -11.51
N ALA A 214 18.18 -0.59 -12.67
CA ALA A 214 17.40 0.14 -13.67
C ALA A 214 15.90 -0.05 -13.41
N VAL A 215 15.10 0.94 -13.79
CA VAL A 215 13.64 0.91 -13.68
C VAL A 215 13.00 1.10 -15.04
N ILE A 216 11.90 0.37 -15.28
CA ILE A 216 10.96 0.65 -16.36
C ILE A 216 9.55 0.69 -15.78
N ARG A 217 8.82 1.79 -16.00
CA ARG A 217 7.53 2.03 -15.33
C ARG A 217 6.45 2.62 -16.23
N ALA A 218 5.19 2.39 -15.87
CA ALA A 218 4.04 2.93 -16.58
C ALA A 218 4.01 4.48 -16.52
N ASN A 219 3.55 5.13 -17.57
CA ASN A 219 3.48 6.59 -17.69
C ASN A 219 2.19 7.18 -17.11
N ASN A 220 1.71 6.61 -16.01
CA ASN A 220 0.53 7.02 -15.27
C ASN A 220 0.88 7.34 -13.81
N ARG A 221 -0.12 7.66 -12.98
CA ARG A 221 0.12 8.05 -11.59
C ARG A 221 0.70 6.89 -10.78
N TYR A 222 0.15 5.68 -10.94
CA TYR A 222 0.64 4.47 -10.27
C TYR A 222 2.14 4.24 -10.50
N GLY A 223 2.58 4.26 -11.76
CA GLY A 223 4.00 4.08 -12.10
C GLY A 223 4.90 5.19 -11.54
N ARG A 224 4.44 6.45 -11.56
CA ARG A 224 5.24 7.59 -11.07
C ARG A 224 5.34 7.63 -9.54
N VAL A 225 4.23 7.44 -8.83
CA VAL A 225 4.19 7.52 -7.37
C VAL A 225 4.94 6.35 -6.76
N GLY A 226 4.69 5.12 -7.22
CA GLY A 226 5.38 3.93 -6.74
C GLY A 226 6.90 4.01 -6.90
N ILE A 227 7.38 4.32 -8.12
CA ILE A 227 8.82 4.45 -8.38
C ILE A 227 9.46 5.65 -7.67
N MET A 228 8.72 6.75 -7.47
CA MET A 228 9.22 7.85 -6.64
C MET A 228 9.55 7.35 -5.23
N HIS A 229 8.72 6.51 -4.62
CA HIS A 229 8.97 5.95 -3.28
C HIS A 229 10.10 4.92 -3.28
N PHE A 230 10.17 4.08 -4.31
CA PHE A 230 11.27 3.14 -4.49
C PHE A 230 12.61 3.87 -4.61
N ASN A 231 12.72 4.84 -5.52
CA ASN A 231 13.96 5.59 -5.75
C ASN A 231 14.37 6.44 -4.54
N ARG A 232 13.42 7.06 -3.83
CA ARG A 232 13.71 7.77 -2.57
C ARG A 232 14.29 6.84 -1.50
N SER A 233 13.75 5.63 -1.39
CA SER A 233 14.21 4.63 -0.42
C SER A 233 15.57 4.06 -0.82
N ALA A 234 15.77 3.77 -2.11
CA ALA A 234 17.03 3.30 -2.68
C ALA A 234 18.15 4.34 -2.52
N THR A 235 17.86 5.63 -2.78
CA THR A 235 18.79 6.75 -2.57
C THR A 235 19.22 6.86 -1.10
N ARG A 236 18.28 6.69 -0.16
CA ARG A 236 18.58 6.73 1.28
C ARG A 236 19.54 5.63 1.75
N VAL A 237 19.52 4.46 1.10
CA VAL A 237 20.46 3.37 1.40
C VAL A 237 21.73 3.42 0.54
N GLY A 238 21.94 4.51 -0.21
CA GLY A 238 23.16 4.76 -0.98
C GLY A 238 23.16 4.22 -2.41
N PHE A 239 22.01 3.74 -2.91
CA PHE A 239 21.91 3.12 -4.24
C PHE A 239 20.76 3.74 -5.06
N PRO A 240 20.91 4.98 -5.55
CA PRO A 240 19.88 5.59 -6.40
C PRO A 240 19.65 4.78 -7.68
N VAL A 241 18.43 4.85 -8.22
CA VAL A 241 18.09 4.24 -9.52
C VAL A 241 18.98 4.85 -10.61
N ILE A 242 19.62 3.98 -11.42
CA ILE A 242 20.63 4.42 -12.40
C ILE A 242 20.03 4.90 -13.73
N ILE A 243 18.83 4.45 -14.05
CA ILE A 243 18.02 4.92 -15.19
C ILE A 243 16.55 4.58 -14.92
N GLU A 244 15.66 5.51 -15.27
CA GLU A 244 14.21 5.32 -15.23
C GLU A 244 13.66 5.49 -16.65
N GLU A 245 13.19 4.39 -17.23
CA GLU A 245 12.47 4.38 -18.50
C GLU A 245 10.97 4.34 -18.28
N ARG A 246 10.22 4.85 -19.27
CA ARG A 246 8.76 4.89 -19.23
C ARG A 246 8.12 4.22 -20.44
N PHE A 247 6.94 3.68 -20.22
CA PHE A 247 6.05 3.17 -21.27
C PHE A 247 4.62 3.64 -21.04
N ASN A 248 3.82 3.71 -22.09
CA ASN A 248 2.40 4.06 -21.98
C ASN A 248 1.54 2.80 -21.75
N ASP A 249 0.39 2.98 -21.12
CA ASP A 249 -0.58 1.89 -20.97
C ASP A 249 -1.01 1.39 -22.36
N GLY A 250 -1.05 0.06 -22.54
CA GLY A 250 -1.32 -0.58 -23.83
C GLY A 250 -0.13 -0.67 -24.79
N GLU A 251 1.05 -0.13 -24.43
CA GLU A 251 2.27 -0.28 -25.23
C GLU A 251 2.71 -1.76 -25.32
N THR A 252 3.21 -2.16 -26.49
CA THR A 252 3.58 -3.56 -26.75
C THR A 252 5.02 -3.72 -27.25
N ASP A 253 5.69 -2.64 -27.64
CA ASP A 253 7.10 -2.63 -28.05
C ASP A 253 7.90 -1.74 -27.10
N PHE A 254 8.85 -2.32 -26.38
CA PHE A 254 9.68 -1.64 -25.40
C PHE A 254 11.14 -1.58 -25.84
N THR A 255 11.41 -1.82 -27.13
CA THR A 255 12.76 -1.97 -27.68
C THR A 255 13.65 -0.78 -27.33
N SER A 256 13.16 0.45 -27.53
CA SER A 256 13.96 1.66 -27.32
C SER A 256 14.37 1.83 -25.85
N GLN A 257 13.45 1.57 -24.94
CA GLN A 257 13.61 1.63 -23.49
C GLN A 257 14.63 0.58 -23.05
N LEU A 258 14.47 -0.65 -23.53
CA LEU A 258 15.37 -1.76 -23.19
C LEU A 258 16.78 -1.55 -23.74
N GLU A 259 16.96 -0.93 -24.91
CA GLU A 259 18.30 -0.58 -25.40
C GLU A 259 18.98 0.48 -24.52
N ARG A 260 18.25 1.48 -24.02
CA ARG A 260 18.79 2.46 -23.07
C ARG A 260 19.14 1.82 -21.72
N ILE A 261 18.29 0.93 -21.22
CA ILE A 261 18.57 0.14 -20.01
C ILE A 261 19.79 -0.77 -20.21
N LYS A 262 19.96 -1.40 -21.37
CA LYS A 262 21.15 -2.23 -21.65
C LYS A 262 22.44 -1.43 -21.55
N LYS A 263 22.45 -0.22 -22.13
CA LYS A 263 23.59 0.70 -22.14
C LYS A 263 23.99 1.17 -20.75
N SER A 264 23.06 1.22 -19.80
CA SER A 264 23.37 1.58 -18.41
C SER A 264 23.98 0.44 -17.60
N THR A 265 24.16 -0.75 -18.18
CA THR A 265 24.78 -1.94 -17.54
C THR A 265 24.26 -2.21 -16.11
N PRO A 266 22.96 -2.48 -15.95
CA PRO A 266 22.37 -2.72 -14.63
C PRO A 266 22.74 -4.12 -14.10
N ASP A 267 22.76 -4.23 -12.77
CA ASP A 267 22.80 -5.50 -12.04
C ASP A 267 21.40 -6.11 -11.97
N ALA A 268 20.35 -5.27 -11.97
CA ALA A 268 18.95 -5.67 -11.87
C ALA A 268 18.00 -4.72 -12.62
N ILE A 269 16.81 -5.23 -12.97
CA ILE A 269 15.74 -4.42 -13.56
C ILE A 269 14.51 -4.51 -12.68
N THR A 270 13.90 -3.36 -12.36
CA THR A 270 12.59 -3.30 -11.68
C THR A 270 11.52 -2.84 -12.66
N ILE A 271 10.45 -3.60 -12.78
CA ILE A 271 9.28 -3.28 -13.61
C ILE A 271 8.15 -2.77 -12.71
N TRP A 272 7.56 -1.63 -13.04
CA TRP A 272 6.43 -1.07 -12.28
C TRP A 272 5.27 -0.71 -13.19
N GLY A 273 4.28 -1.59 -13.26
CA GLY A 273 3.13 -1.44 -14.14
C GLY A 273 2.13 -2.57 -13.98
N ASN A 274 1.14 -2.60 -14.88
CA ASN A 274 0.10 -3.62 -14.87
C ASN A 274 0.62 -4.96 -15.45
N ALA A 275 -0.14 -6.01 -15.23
CA ALA A 275 0.23 -7.40 -15.53
C ALA A 275 0.65 -7.60 -17.00
N LYS A 276 -0.17 -7.15 -17.94
CA LYS A 276 0.05 -7.32 -19.38
C LYS A 276 1.35 -6.70 -19.88
N GLU A 277 1.54 -5.39 -19.68
CA GLU A 277 2.74 -4.70 -20.14
C GLU A 277 3.98 -5.26 -19.44
N SER A 278 3.91 -5.53 -18.14
CA SER A 278 5.03 -6.08 -17.37
C SER A 278 5.48 -7.45 -17.90
N ALA A 279 4.54 -8.31 -18.29
CA ALA A 279 4.85 -9.60 -18.88
C ALA A 279 5.47 -9.47 -20.28
N LEU A 280 4.98 -8.53 -21.11
CA LEU A 280 5.56 -8.25 -22.43
C LEU A 280 6.98 -7.68 -22.33
N ILE A 281 7.21 -6.74 -21.39
CA ILE A 281 8.54 -6.21 -21.07
C ILE A 281 9.47 -7.35 -20.68
N LEU A 282 9.04 -8.24 -19.77
CA LEU A 282 9.85 -9.36 -19.33
C LEU A 282 10.23 -10.31 -20.48
N LYS A 283 9.29 -10.62 -21.38
CA LYS A 283 9.61 -11.43 -22.57
C LYS A 283 10.65 -10.76 -23.45
N GLN A 284 10.54 -9.45 -23.67
CA GLN A 284 11.50 -8.72 -24.49
C GLN A 284 12.87 -8.60 -23.81
N ILE A 285 12.92 -8.44 -22.48
CA ILE A 285 14.15 -8.53 -21.68
C ILE A 285 14.85 -9.87 -21.96
N ARG A 286 14.11 -11.00 -21.83
CA ARG A 286 14.69 -12.34 -22.05
C ARG A 286 15.08 -12.57 -23.50
N ALA A 287 14.26 -12.16 -24.47
CA ALA A 287 14.55 -12.28 -25.90
C ALA A 287 15.81 -11.49 -26.32
N LYS A 288 16.08 -10.34 -25.67
CA LYS A 288 17.30 -9.55 -25.89
C LYS A 288 18.54 -10.09 -25.16
N GLY A 289 18.40 -11.23 -24.47
CA GLY A 289 19.50 -11.95 -23.83
C GLY A 289 19.90 -11.41 -22.44
N PHE A 290 19.10 -10.54 -21.83
CA PHE A 290 19.36 -10.07 -20.47
C PHE A 290 19.32 -11.25 -19.49
N LYS A 291 20.32 -11.29 -18.59
CA LYS A 291 20.46 -12.32 -17.55
C LYS A 291 20.22 -11.80 -16.14
N GLN A 292 20.04 -10.48 -16.01
CA GLN A 292 19.78 -9.81 -14.75
C GLN A 292 18.49 -10.34 -14.10
N PRO A 293 18.46 -10.45 -12.76
CA PRO A 293 17.23 -10.65 -12.02
C PRO A 293 16.26 -9.50 -12.31
N VAL A 294 14.97 -9.85 -12.36
CA VAL A 294 13.89 -8.91 -12.58
C VAL A 294 13.03 -8.86 -11.33
N TYR A 295 12.82 -7.66 -10.85
CA TYR A 295 11.95 -7.33 -9.74
C TYR A 295 10.73 -6.59 -10.25
N GLY A 296 9.68 -6.48 -9.44
CA GLY A 296 8.61 -5.57 -9.80
C GLY A 296 7.58 -5.28 -8.73
N SER A 297 6.56 -4.56 -9.15
CA SER A 297 5.46 -4.13 -8.30
C SER A 297 4.45 -5.24 -8.02
N ASP A 298 3.62 -5.04 -7.00
CA ASP A 298 2.57 -5.95 -6.57
C ASP A 298 1.54 -6.25 -7.66
N ARG A 299 1.23 -5.31 -8.57
CA ARG A 299 0.32 -5.55 -9.71
C ARG A 299 0.79 -6.61 -10.72
N MET A 300 2.01 -7.12 -10.61
CA MET A 300 2.47 -8.28 -11.39
C MET A 300 1.98 -9.61 -10.82
N ILE A 301 1.49 -9.64 -9.57
CA ILE A 301 0.89 -10.81 -8.94
C ILE A 301 -0.53 -10.98 -9.50
N ASN A 302 -0.58 -11.44 -10.75
CA ASN A 302 -1.81 -11.59 -11.51
C ASN A 302 -1.72 -12.83 -12.42
N PRO A 303 -2.77 -13.66 -12.51
CA PRO A 303 -2.80 -14.79 -13.44
C PRO A 303 -2.48 -14.42 -14.90
N GLU A 304 -2.88 -13.22 -15.35
CA GLU A 304 -2.57 -12.70 -16.69
C GLU A 304 -1.07 -12.54 -16.91
N PHE A 305 -0.33 -12.03 -15.91
CA PHE A 305 1.12 -11.87 -16.00
C PHE A 305 1.80 -13.23 -16.23
N LEU A 306 1.46 -14.23 -15.42
CA LEU A 306 2.01 -15.58 -15.53
C LEU A 306 1.67 -16.23 -16.88
N LYS A 307 0.42 -16.06 -17.33
CA LYS A 307 -0.04 -16.57 -18.63
C LYS A 307 0.75 -15.98 -19.79
N ILE A 308 1.00 -14.67 -19.79
CA ILE A 308 1.71 -14.00 -20.89
C ILE A 308 3.21 -14.29 -20.81
N ALA A 309 3.82 -14.15 -19.63
CA ALA A 309 5.26 -14.32 -19.42
C ALA A 309 5.71 -15.79 -19.60
N GLY A 310 4.86 -16.75 -19.22
CA GLY A 310 5.16 -18.17 -19.30
C GLY A 310 6.47 -18.52 -18.57
N PRO A 311 7.35 -19.34 -19.17
CA PRO A 311 8.64 -19.70 -18.56
C PRO A 311 9.55 -18.51 -18.25
N SER A 312 9.33 -17.34 -18.85
CA SER A 312 10.15 -16.14 -18.56
C SER A 312 9.90 -15.58 -17.16
N ALA A 313 8.77 -15.94 -16.52
CA ALA A 313 8.40 -15.52 -15.16
C ALA A 313 9.28 -16.15 -14.07
N GLU A 314 9.98 -17.24 -14.39
CA GLU A 314 10.83 -17.94 -13.42
C GLU A 314 11.89 -17.01 -12.83
N GLY A 315 12.01 -17.02 -11.49
CA GLY A 315 12.95 -16.18 -10.75
C GLY A 315 12.57 -14.70 -10.65
N VAL A 316 11.41 -14.26 -11.16
CA VAL A 316 10.90 -12.90 -10.92
C VAL A 316 10.44 -12.79 -9.47
N CYS A 317 10.85 -11.73 -8.77
CA CYS A 317 10.42 -11.46 -7.41
C CYS A 317 9.65 -10.13 -7.33
N THR A 318 8.58 -10.11 -6.54
CA THR A 318 7.77 -8.92 -6.29
C THR A 318 7.32 -8.89 -4.82
N THR A 319 6.86 -7.74 -4.36
CA THR A 319 6.22 -7.61 -3.05
C THR A 319 4.77 -8.04 -3.14
N CYS A 320 4.32 -8.87 -2.19
CA CYS A 320 2.91 -9.20 -2.02
C CYS A 320 2.39 -8.69 -0.68
N GLN A 321 1.15 -8.18 -0.69
CA GLN A 321 0.47 -7.71 0.52
C GLN A 321 -0.10 -8.87 1.35
N TYR A 322 -0.33 -10.03 0.72
CA TYR A 322 -0.92 -11.21 1.34
C TYR A 322 -0.21 -12.48 0.86
N ASN A 323 0.12 -13.39 1.78
CA ASN A 323 0.64 -14.70 1.44
C ASN A 323 -0.27 -15.76 2.08
N PRO A 324 -1.12 -16.46 1.30
CA PRO A 324 -2.03 -17.47 1.84
C PRO A 324 -1.30 -18.66 2.48
N ASP A 325 -0.05 -18.90 2.08
CA ASP A 325 0.78 -19.98 2.58
C ASP A 325 1.68 -19.52 3.76
N ALA A 326 1.51 -18.28 4.24
CA ALA A 326 2.28 -17.79 5.37
C ALA A 326 2.00 -18.61 6.63
N ASN A 327 3.01 -19.34 7.08
CA ASN A 327 2.97 -20.05 8.36
C ASN A 327 3.45 -19.14 9.50
N ASP A 328 2.86 -17.94 9.64
CA ASP A 328 3.11 -17.06 10.77
C ASP A 328 2.03 -17.30 11.84
N PRO A 329 2.39 -17.84 13.03
CA PRO A 329 1.43 -18.03 14.11
C PRO A 329 0.68 -16.74 14.52
N LYS A 330 1.24 -15.56 14.26
CA LYS A 330 0.61 -14.25 14.56
C LYS A 330 -0.49 -13.86 13.59
N LEU A 331 -0.61 -14.53 12.44
CA LEU A 331 -1.61 -14.23 11.40
C LEU A 331 -2.73 -15.28 11.33
N LYS A 332 -2.75 -16.24 12.25
CA LYS A 332 -3.71 -17.37 12.29
C LYS A 332 -4.79 -17.23 13.37
N GLU A 333 -5.08 -16.00 13.81
CA GLU A 333 -6.12 -15.74 14.80
C GLU A 333 -7.53 -15.76 14.20
#